data_AF-A0A1G9Y1D6-F1
#
_entry.id   AF-A0A1G9Y1D6-F1
#
_cell.length_a   1.000
_cell.length_b   1.000
_cell.length_c   1.000
_cell.angle_alpha   90.00
_cell.angle_beta   90.00
_cell.angle_gamma   90.00
#
_symmetry.space_group_name_H-M   'P 1'
#
loop_
_entity.id
_entity.type
_entity.pdbx_description
1 polymer ?
#
loop_
_entity_poly.entity_id
_entity_poly.type
_entity_poly.pdbx_seq_one_letter_code
_entity_poly.pdbx_strand_id
1 'polypeptide(L)' 'MILQSTITCPICATARSETMPTDACRFFYECTGCGTKLKPKAGDCCVFCSYGSVPCPPIQAVRSGEPGAASCCT' A
#
# COMPACT_ATOMS: atom_id res chain seq x y z
N MET A 1 13.07 6.65 -1.93
CA MET A 1 11.72 6.04 -2.02
C MET A 1 11.82 4.57 -1.62
N ILE A 2 10.99 4.10 -0.69
CA ILE A 2 10.94 2.71 -0.23
C ILE A 2 9.76 2.00 -0.87
N LEU A 3 10.04 1.00 -1.71
CA LEU A 3 9.04 0.22 -2.44
C LEU A 3 8.65 -1.05 -1.71
N GLN A 4 9.49 -1.56 -0.81
CA GLN A 4 9.12 -2.72 0.02
C GLN A 4 8.21 -2.28 1.17
N SER A 5 7.03 -2.87 1.25
CA SER A 5 6.11 -2.67 2.37
C SER A 5 5.50 -3.99 2.79
N THR A 6 5.55 -4.27 4.09
CA THR A 6 4.94 -5.48 4.64
C THR A 6 3.46 -5.24 4.88
N ILE A 7 2.61 -5.87 4.08
CA ILE A 7 1.17 -5.87 4.26
C ILE A 7 0.81 -6.91 5.33
N THR A 8 0.12 -6.47 6.38
CA THR A 8 -0.37 -7.37 7.43
C THR A 8 -1.88 -7.54 7.30
N CYS A 9 -2.33 -8.78 7.11
CA CYS A 9 -3.74 -9.07 7.00
C CYS A 9 -4.43 -8.96 8.37
N PRO A 10 -5.48 -8.14 8.53
CA PRO A 10 -6.21 -8.03 9.80
C PRO A 10 -7.07 -9.25 10.13
N ILE A 11 -7.29 -10.16 9.17
CA ILE A 11 -8.17 -11.33 9.34
C ILE A 11 -7.41 -12.55 9.87
N CYS A 12 -6.22 -12.83 9.31
CA CYS A 12 -5.41 -14.00 9.68
C CYS A 12 -4.04 -13.63 10.27
N ALA A 13 -3.76 -12.35 10.48
CA ALA A 13 -2.47 -11.82 10.95
C ALA A 13 -1.25 -12.17 10.06
N THR A 14 -1.47 -12.71 8.85
CA THR A 14 -0.38 -13.00 7.92
C THR A 14 0.26 -11.71 7.43
N ALA A 15 1.55 -11.55 7.71
CA ALA A 15 2.37 -10.47 7.19
C ALA A 15 3.14 -10.93 5.95
N ARG A 16 3.06 -10.15 4.87
CA ARG A 16 3.77 -10.44 3.63
C ARG A 16 4.47 -9.20 3.11
N SER A 17 5.77 -9.32 2.86
CA SER A 17 6.57 -8.29 2.22
C SER A 17 6.24 -8.21 0.74
N GLU A 18 5.61 -7.11 0.33
CA GLU A 18 5.21 -6.87 -1.05
C GLU A 18 5.93 -5.63 -1.59
N THR A 19 6.23 -5.63 -2.89
CA THR A 19 6.81 -4.47 -3.56
C THR A 19 5.69 -3.60 -4.11
N MET A 20 5.59 -2.38 -3.59
CA MET A 20 4.67 -1.35 -4.06
C MET A 20 5.02 -0.99 -5.50
N PRO A 21 4.07 -1.14 -6.44
CA PRO A 21 4.27 -0.67 -7.80
C PRO A 21 4.39 0.85 -7.81
N THR A 22 5.33 1.37 -8.60
CA THR A 22 5.50 2.81 -8.86
C THR A 22 4.61 3.32 -9.98
N ASP A 23 4.10 2.41 -10.82
CA ASP A 23 3.36 2.70 -12.04
C ASP A 23 1.83 2.68 -11.85
N ALA A 24 1.35 2.09 -10.74
CA ALA A 24 -0.09 1.95 -10.48
C ALA A 24 -0.38 1.80 -8.99
N CYS A 25 -1.64 2.01 -8.58
CA CYS A 25 -2.04 1.83 -7.19
C CYS A 25 -2.80 0.55 -6.93
N ARG A 26 -2.34 -0.16 -5.90
CA ARG A 26 -3.00 -1.37 -5.42
C ARG A 26 -4.15 -1.01 -4.49
N PHE A 27 -5.33 -0.85 -5.07
CA PHE A 27 -6.58 -0.70 -4.31
C PHE A 27 -7.05 -2.04 -3.72
N PHE A 28 -6.63 -3.16 -4.29
CA PHE A 28 -6.98 -4.48 -3.80
C PHE A 28 -5.72 -5.30 -3.55
N TYR A 29 -5.71 -6.02 -2.44
CA TYR A 29 -4.69 -6.99 -2.11
C TYR A 29 -5.35 -8.30 -1.72
N GLU A 30 -4.95 -9.37 -2.37
CA GLU A 30 -5.38 -10.72 -1.99
C GLU A 30 -4.38 -11.28 -0.99
N CYS A 31 -4.87 -11.61 0.21
CA CYS A 31 -4.01 -12.15 1.24
C CYS A 31 -3.47 -13.53 0.83
N THR A 32 -2.16 -13.69 0.86
CA THR A 32 -1.50 -14.97 0.54
C THR A 32 -1.73 -16.06 1.59
N GLY A 33 -2.17 -15.71 2.80
CA GLY A 33 -2.46 -16.67 3.87
C GLY A 33 -3.88 -17.23 3.83
N CYS A 34 -4.89 -16.37 3.68
CA CYS A 34 -6.30 -16.76 3.73
C CYS A 34 -7.09 -16.52 2.43
N GLY A 35 -6.48 -15.94 1.40
CA GLY A 35 -7.13 -15.62 0.13
C GLY A 35 -8.13 -14.45 0.20
N THR A 36 -8.26 -13.78 1.34
CA THR A 36 -9.22 -12.67 1.47
C THR A 36 -8.78 -11.46 0.66
N LYS A 37 -9.72 -10.83 -0.04
CA LYS A 37 -9.47 -9.57 -0.76
C LYS A 37 -9.63 -8.39 0.19
N LEU A 38 -8.50 -7.83 0.61
CA LEU A 38 -8.43 -6.61 1.39
C LEU A 38 -8.64 -5.38 0.50
N LYS A 39 -9.47 -4.46 0.98
CA LYS A 39 -9.68 -3.12 0.43
C LYS A 39 -9.15 -2.08 1.42
N PRO A 40 -8.64 -0.93 0.96
CA PRO A 40 -8.25 0.17 1.83
C PRO A 40 -9.40 0.60 2.74
N LYS A 41 -9.02 1.11 3.91
CA LYS A 41 -9.95 1.72 4.86
C LYS A 41 -10.45 3.05 4.29
N ALA A 42 -11.60 3.48 4.76
CA ALA A 42 -12.14 4.80 4.40
C ALA A 42 -11.14 5.89 4.81
N GLY A 43 -10.73 6.72 3.86
CA GLY A 43 -9.72 7.77 4.05
C GLY A 43 -8.30 7.40 3.57
N ASP A 44 -8.05 6.13 3.22
CA ASP A 44 -6.77 5.70 2.64
C ASP A 44 -6.87 5.50 1.13
N CYS A 45 -5.83 5.87 0.40
CA CYS A 45 -5.78 5.73 -1.06
C CYS A 45 -5.46 4.31 -1.57
N CYS A 46 -4.82 3.45 -0.77
CA CYS A 46 -4.44 2.10 -1.19
C CYS A 46 -4.24 1.14 -0.01
N VAL A 47 -4.18 -0.16 -0.30
CA VAL A 47 -4.01 -1.21 0.73
C VAL A 47 -2.72 -1.06 1.55
N PHE A 48 -1.69 -0.46 0.98
CA PHE A 48 -0.43 -0.20 1.67
C PHE A 48 -0.55 0.93 2.70
N CYS A 49 -1.38 1.95 2.47
CA CYS A 49 -1.62 2.98 3.48
C CYS A 49 -2.43 2.43 4.66
N SER A 50 -3.39 1.53 4.39
CA SER A 50 -4.25 0.97 5.44
C SER A 50 -3.63 -0.17 6.25
N TYR A 51 -2.81 -1.02 5.61
CA TYR A 51 -2.31 -2.28 6.18
C TYR A 51 -0.81 -2.50 5.97
N GLY A 52 -0.14 -1.63 5.23
CA GLY A 52 1.31 -1.71 5.02
C GLY A 52 2.08 -1.08 6.17
N SER A 53 3.30 -1.57 6.43
CA SER A 53 4.23 -0.91 7.35
C SER A 53 4.72 0.45 6.83
N VAL A 54 4.77 0.60 5.50
CA VAL A 54 5.29 1.79 4.84
C VAL A 54 4.20 2.40 3.96
N PRO A 55 3.96 3.72 4.04
CA PRO A 55 2.96 4.40 3.23
C PRO A 55 3.32 4.38 1.74
N CYS A 56 2.35 4.61 0.88
CA CYS A 56 2.54 4.49 -0.57
C CYS A 56 3.58 5.48 -1.14
N PRO A 57 4.20 5.15 -2.30
CA PRO A 57 5.20 5.99 -2.95
C PRO A 57 4.83 7.48 -3.08
N PRO A 58 3.60 7.87 -3.47
CA PRO A 58 3.26 9.29 -3.56
C PRO A 58 3.30 10.03 -2.22
N ILE A 59 2.88 9.41 -1.12
CA ILE A 59 2.98 10.03 0.21
C ILE A 59 4.45 10.22 0.61
N GLN A 60 5.32 9.27 0.25
CA GLN A 60 6.76 9.40 0.48
C GLN A 60 7.40 10.49 -0.40
N ALA A 61 6.97 10.60 -1.65
CA ALA A 61 7.45 11.59 -2.61
C ALA A 61 7.04 13.02 -2.20
N VAL A 62 5.80 13.22 -1.75
CA VAL A 62 5.34 14.51 -1.19
C VAL A 62 6.21 14.93 0.00
N ARG A 63 6.59 13.99 0.88
CA ARG A 63 7.52 14.25 1.99
C ARG A 63 8.95 14.55 1.52
N SER A 64 9.32 14.11 0.32
CA SER A 64 10.67 14.24 -0.25
C SER A 64 10.79 15.37 -1.29
N GLY A 65 9.69 16.02 -1.67
CA GLY A 65 9.67 17.11 -2.64
C GLY A 65 9.73 16.70 -4.12
N GLU A 66 9.42 15.44 -4.47
CA GLU A 66 9.46 14.97 -5.87
C GLU A 66 8.09 15.08 -6.58
N PRO A 67 7.97 15.93 -7.62
CA PRO A 67 6.75 16.04 -8.41
C PRO A 67 6.68 14.93 -9.47
N GLY A 68 5.79 13.95 -9.29
CA GLY A 68 5.52 12.97 -10.36
C GLY A 68 4.99 11.59 -9.97
N ALA A 69 4.93 11.23 -8.69
CA ALA A 69 4.49 9.88 -8.28
C ALA A 69 3.01 9.76 -7.89
N ALA A 70 2.24 10.86 -7.93
CA ALA A 70 0.94 10.96 -7.28
C ALA A 70 -0.22 11.02 -8.28
N SER A 71 -0.73 9.86 -8.68
CA SER A 71 -2.08 9.78 -9.26
C SER A 71 -3.11 9.19 -8.29
N CYS A 72 -2.69 8.58 -7.18
CA CYS A 72 -3.61 7.76 -6.40
C CYS A 72 -4.04 8.34 -5.06
N CYS A 73 -3.30 9.29 -4.51
CA CYS A 73 -3.58 9.89 -3.21
C CYS A 73 -3.79 11.40 -3.43
N THR A 74 -4.81 11.71 -4.24
CA THR A 74 -5.31 13.07 -4.43
C THR A 74 -6.41 13.41 -3.45
#